data_AF-A0A920HGV8-F1
#
_entry.id   AF-A0A920HGV8-F1
#
_cell.length_a   1.000
_cell.length_b   1.000
_cell.length_c   1.000
_cell.angle_alpha   90.00
_cell.angle_beta   90.00
_cell.angle_gamma   90.00
#
_symmetry.space_group_name_H-M   'P 1'
#
loop_
_entity.id
_entity.type
_entity.pdbx_description
1 polymer ?
#
loop_
_entity_poly.entity_id
_entity_poly.type
_entity_poly.pdbx_seq_one_letter_code
_entity_poly.pdbx_strand_id
1 'polypeptide(L)'
;MNFTNPLKFEILDRYKSEEVIVESVNEFKSRELSGELSGDDYNEFFRSLGPYLNISKPSLFDNLNFLFSYQINYMYWRYFLWNFAGRQNDVQGEYNILNGNWISGINFIDQLRLGNQSELSEDQKNNKARNTYFFLPLILGIIGLMYCYKYDIKSFWTLLLLFLFTGLALKFYLNERPFEPRERDYALVGSFYIFSIWIGMGFTAIMNYIKKYENKVSRSIIYVLCIAAVPFLMGFNNWDDHDRSDRYTAQSISKAYLQSIDEDKDAMIFTIGDNDTFALWYAQEIEEFRTDVRTINTSLLATDWYIDQMKRRAYESSPIPSQMEHAQYAFGVRDYIRYENLLDSIRWDINDFVDWVASDNPRTKYRNLITQSGGDTSDYPENALETVFYPTNKIRLPVNKENVIKSGLVKEKDSDLILDYIDIDLPESIITKIK
;
A
#
# COMPACT_ATOMS: atom_id res chain seq x y z
N MET A 1 -7.37 -21.50 3.50
CA MET A 1 -8.51 -22.17 2.82
C MET A 1 -9.87 -21.88 3.46
N ASN A 2 -10.07 -20.71 4.08
CA ASN A 2 -11.33 -20.44 4.80
C ASN A 2 -12.51 -20.05 3.88
N PHE A 3 -12.25 -19.82 2.59
CA PHE A 3 -13.22 -19.26 1.64
C PHE A 3 -13.43 -20.12 0.38
N THR A 4 -12.70 -21.23 0.26
CA THR A 4 -12.78 -22.19 -0.85
C THR A 4 -12.67 -23.60 -0.30
N ASN A 5 -13.16 -24.60 -1.04
CA ASN A 5 -12.88 -25.98 -0.67
C ASN A 5 -11.38 -26.28 -0.68
N PRO A 6 -10.92 -27.30 0.08
CA PRO A 6 -9.56 -27.79 -0.02
C PRO A 6 -9.16 -28.12 -1.45
N LEU A 7 -7.94 -27.74 -1.82
CA LEU A 7 -7.37 -28.06 -3.12
C LEU A 7 -7.10 -29.56 -3.18
N LYS A 8 -7.47 -30.19 -4.29
CA LYS A 8 -7.11 -31.59 -4.54
C LYS A 8 -5.65 -31.65 -4.93
N PHE A 9 -4.91 -32.60 -4.38
CA PHE A 9 -3.50 -32.79 -4.69
C PHE A 9 -3.11 -34.26 -4.66
N GLU A 10 -2.07 -34.59 -5.40
CA GLU A 10 -1.43 -35.90 -5.42
C GLU A 10 0.09 -35.75 -5.29
N ILE A 11 0.77 -36.73 -4.70
CA ILE A 11 2.24 -36.74 -4.67
C ILE A 11 2.74 -36.98 -6.09
N LEU A 12 3.70 -36.17 -6.55
CA LEU A 12 4.33 -36.37 -7.86
C LEU A 12 4.96 -37.77 -7.93
N ASP A 13 4.85 -38.43 -9.09
CA ASP A 13 5.29 -39.83 -9.25
C ASP A 13 6.73 -40.08 -8.78
N ARG A 14 7.63 -39.10 -9.00
CA ARG A 14 9.04 -39.16 -8.60
C ARG A 14 9.30 -39.13 -7.09
N TYR A 15 8.31 -38.74 -6.27
CA TYR A 15 8.43 -38.66 -4.81
C TYR A 15 7.53 -39.66 -4.09
N LYS A 16 6.83 -40.56 -4.80
CA LYS A 16 5.94 -41.56 -4.18
C LYS A 16 6.69 -42.61 -3.35
N SER A 17 7.99 -42.78 -3.56
CA SER A 17 8.85 -43.67 -2.79
C SER A 17 9.57 -42.99 -1.62
N GLU A 18 9.45 -41.67 -1.47
CA GLU A 18 10.09 -40.92 -0.38
C GLU A 18 9.22 -40.99 0.89
N GLU A 19 9.65 -41.79 1.88
CA GLU A 19 8.88 -42.06 3.10
C GLU A 19 8.47 -40.77 3.82
N VAL A 20 9.39 -39.82 3.97
CA VAL A 20 9.15 -38.55 4.68
C VAL A 20 8.00 -37.74 4.04
N ILE A 21 7.94 -37.71 2.70
CA ILE A 21 6.90 -36.96 1.97
C ILE A 21 5.56 -37.67 2.10
N VAL A 22 5.55 -39.00 1.98
CA VAL A 22 4.34 -39.82 2.09
C VAL A 22 3.75 -39.73 3.50
N GLU A 23 4.58 -39.82 4.54
CA GLU A 23 4.15 -39.68 5.93
C GLU A 23 3.56 -38.30 6.20
N SER A 24 4.24 -37.23 5.79
CA SER A 24 3.77 -35.85 5.99
C SER A 24 2.42 -35.59 5.30
N VAL A 25 2.22 -36.12 4.10
CA VAL A 25 0.95 -36.04 3.35
C VAL A 25 -0.16 -36.85 4.05
N ASN A 26 0.16 -38.04 4.56
CA ASN A 26 -0.82 -38.89 5.25
C ASN A 26 -1.24 -38.29 6.59
N GLU A 27 -0.31 -37.73 7.36
CA GLU A 27 -0.59 -36.99 8.59
C GLU A 27 -1.53 -35.81 8.31
N PHE A 28 -1.21 -35.02 7.28
CA PHE A 28 -2.04 -33.90 6.87
C PHE A 28 -3.47 -34.33 6.51
N LYS A 29 -3.63 -35.39 5.69
CA LYS A 29 -4.95 -35.94 5.34
C LYS A 29 -5.71 -36.47 6.55
N SER A 30 -5.02 -37.04 7.54
CA SER A 30 -5.63 -37.50 8.79
C SER A 30 -6.16 -36.33 9.62
N ARG A 31 -5.37 -35.25 9.73
CA ARG A 31 -5.78 -33.99 10.39
C ARG A 31 -6.93 -33.28 9.65
N GLU A 32 -6.94 -33.36 8.32
CA GLU A 32 -8.04 -32.87 7.50
C GLU A 32 -9.35 -33.62 7.79
N LEU A 33 -9.31 -34.95 7.81
CA LEU A 33 -10.48 -35.80 8.06
C LEU A 33 -11.05 -35.65 9.48
N SER A 34 -10.20 -35.32 10.45
CA SER A 34 -10.62 -35.03 11.83
C SER A 34 -11.13 -33.60 12.01
N GLY A 35 -11.01 -32.73 10.99
CA GLY A 35 -11.46 -31.33 11.06
C GLY A 35 -10.57 -30.43 11.91
N GLU A 36 -9.32 -30.84 12.16
CA GLU A 36 -8.37 -30.13 13.02
C GLU A 36 -7.58 -29.03 12.26
N LEU A 37 -7.66 -29.01 10.93
CA LEU A 37 -6.90 -28.06 10.12
C LEU A 37 -7.59 -26.69 10.02
N SER A 38 -6.82 -25.65 10.31
CA SER A 38 -7.18 -24.27 10.01
C SER A 38 -6.73 -23.88 8.60
N GLY A 39 -7.24 -22.74 8.10
CA GLY A 39 -6.81 -22.20 6.81
C GLY A 39 -5.31 -21.91 6.70
N ASP A 40 -4.64 -21.65 7.83
CA ASP A 40 -3.20 -21.40 7.91
C ASP A 40 -2.41 -22.71 7.82
N ASP A 41 -2.89 -23.78 8.46
CA ASP A 41 -2.29 -25.12 8.33
C ASP A 41 -2.26 -25.57 6.86
N TYR A 42 -3.34 -25.33 6.11
CA TYR A 42 -3.39 -25.60 4.68
C TYR A 42 -2.34 -24.76 3.91
N ASN A 43 -2.21 -23.46 4.23
CA ASN A 43 -1.27 -22.58 3.55
C ASN A 43 0.19 -23.00 3.84
N GLU A 44 0.51 -23.35 5.08
CA GLU A 44 1.82 -23.86 5.46
C GLU A 44 2.16 -25.18 4.77
N PHE A 45 1.21 -26.12 4.73
CA PHE A 45 1.36 -27.38 4.02
C PHE A 45 1.66 -27.19 2.53
N PHE A 46 0.90 -26.35 1.82
CA PHE A 46 1.16 -26.12 0.40
C PHE A 46 2.42 -25.30 0.13
N ARG A 47 2.86 -24.44 1.06
CA ARG A 47 4.14 -23.73 0.94
C ARG A 47 5.33 -24.66 1.12
N SER A 48 5.26 -25.56 2.09
CA SER A 48 6.35 -26.49 2.42
C SER A 48 6.43 -27.64 1.43
N LEU A 49 5.29 -28.28 1.11
CA LEU A 49 5.25 -29.48 0.29
C LEU A 49 4.86 -29.24 -1.17
N GLY A 50 4.46 -28.03 -1.54
CA GLY A 50 4.06 -27.67 -2.90
C GLY A 50 4.99 -28.15 -4.02
N PRO A 51 6.33 -28.06 -3.89
CA PRO A 51 7.27 -28.57 -4.91
C PRO A 51 7.19 -30.10 -5.17
N TYR A 52 6.66 -30.87 -4.21
CA TYR A 52 6.54 -32.33 -4.27
C TYR A 52 5.14 -32.81 -4.69
N LEU A 53 4.19 -31.88 -4.83
CA LEU A 53 2.79 -32.17 -5.08
C LEU A 53 2.34 -31.72 -6.47
N ASN A 54 1.48 -32.51 -7.10
CA ASN A 54 0.65 -32.10 -8.22
C ASN A 54 -0.66 -31.53 -7.68
N ILE A 55 -0.76 -30.20 -7.58
CA ILE A 55 -1.92 -29.51 -7.01
C ILE A 55 -2.90 -29.15 -8.14
N SER A 56 -4.13 -29.63 -8.03
CA SER A 56 -5.21 -29.28 -8.96
C SER A 56 -5.69 -27.86 -8.72
N LYS A 57 -6.03 -27.14 -9.80
CA LYS A 57 -6.62 -25.80 -9.72
C LYS A 57 -8.01 -25.84 -9.04
N PRO A 58 -8.44 -24.78 -8.34
CA PRO A 58 -9.81 -24.67 -7.85
C PRO A 58 -10.83 -24.82 -8.98
N SER A 59 -11.98 -25.41 -8.68
CA SER A 59 -13.06 -25.51 -9.66
C SER A 59 -13.69 -24.15 -9.95
N LEU A 60 -14.44 -24.02 -11.05
CA LEU A 60 -15.21 -22.80 -11.32
C LEU A 60 -16.16 -22.47 -10.16
N PHE A 61 -16.78 -23.48 -9.55
CA PHE A 61 -17.69 -23.28 -8.43
C PHE A 61 -16.98 -22.74 -7.19
N ASP A 62 -15.76 -23.20 -6.90
CA ASP A 62 -14.95 -22.66 -5.80
C ASP A 62 -14.64 -21.17 -6.02
N ASN A 63 -14.28 -20.80 -7.25
CA ASN A 63 -14.02 -19.41 -7.61
C ASN A 63 -15.28 -18.54 -7.51
N LEU A 64 -16.43 -19.03 -7.96
CA LEU A 64 -17.70 -18.31 -7.84
C LEU A 64 -18.12 -18.16 -6.37
N ASN A 65 -17.96 -19.19 -5.55
CA ASN A 65 -18.24 -19.11 -4.13
C ASN A 65 -17.34 -18.07 -3.44
N PHE A 66 -16.05 -18.05 -3.77
CA PHE A 66 -15.12 -17.04 -3.28
C PHE A 66 -15.54 -15.62 -3.70
N LEU A 67 -15.88 -15.43 -4.98
CA LEU A 67 -16.34 -14.16 -5.52
C LEU A 67 -17.58 -13.64 -4.78
N PHE A 68 -18.62 -14.46 -4.62
CA PHE A 68 -19.86 -14.00 -4.00
C PHE A 68 -19.75 -13.86 -2.48
N SER A 69 -19.10 -14.82 -1.81
CA SER A 69 -19.00 -14.83 -0.34
C SER A 69 -17.99 -13.80 0.16
N TYR A 70 -16.77 -13.81 -0.37
CA TYR A 70 -15.71 -12.93 0.10
C TYR A 70 -15.71 -11.59 -0.65
N GLN A 71 -15.55 -11.59 -1.97
CA GLN A 71 -15.29 -10.34 -2.71
C GLN A 71 -16.51 -9.42 -2.80
N ILE A 72 -17.70 -9.98 -3.05
CA ILE A 72 -18.93 -9.20 -3.18
C ILE A 72 -19.58 -8.99 -1.82
N ASN A 73 -19.85 -10.04 -1.05
CA ASN A 73 -20.55 -9.89 0.22
C ASN A 73 -19.67 -9.27 1.30
N TYR A 74 -18.54 -9.89 1.64
CA TYR A 74 -17.69 -9.39 2.72
C TYR A 74 -16.89 -8.14 2.34
N MET A 75 -16.34 -8.05 1.13
CA MET A 75 -15.46 -6.94 0.75
C MET A 75 -16.17 -5.78 0.05
N TYR A 76 -17.37 -5.94 -0.49
CA TYR A 76 -18.12 -4.82 -1.07
C TYR A 76 -19.32 -4.44 -0.23
N TRP A 77 -20.28 -5.36 -0.04
CA TRP A 77 -21.53 -5.04 0.66
C TRP A 77 -21.30 -4.63 2.11
N ARG A 78 -20.28 -5.15 2.79
CA ARG A 78 -19.90 -4.71 4.13
C ARG A 78 -19.55 -3.23 4.19
N TYR A 79 -18.63 -2.75 3.35
CA TYR A 79 -18.25 -1.33 3.32
C TYR A 79 -19.32 -0.43 2.73
N PHE A 80 -20.08 -0.94 1.75
CA PHE A 80 -21.27 -0.24 1.28
C PHE A 80 -22.24 0.00 2.44
N LEU A 81 -22.49 -1.02 3.27
CA LEU A 81 -23.38 -0.90 4.43
C LEU A 81 -22.75 -0.12 5.59
N TRP A 82 -21.42 -0.03 5.72
CA TRP A 82 -20.77 0.92 6.65
C TRP A 82 -21.23 2.35 6.39
N ASN A 83 -21.40 2.71 5.11
CA ASN A 83 -21.78 4.05 4.70
C ASN A 83 -23.29 4.29 4.75
N PHE A 84 -24.13 3.26 4.58
CA PHE A 84 -25.58 3.45 4.41
C PHE A 84 -26.48 2.75 5.44
N ALA A 85 -25.93 1.88 6.29
CA ALA A 85 -26.59 1.26 7.43
C ALA A 85 -25.92 1.61 8.77
N GLY A 86 -24.59 1.62 8.79
CA GLY A 86 -23.77 1.95 9.96
C GLY A 86 -22.54 1.03 10.11
N ARG A 87 -21.61 1.42 10.98
CA ARG A 87 -20.29 0.80 11.18
C ARG A 87 -20.15 0.27 12.61
N GLN A 88 -19.65 -0.95 12.77
CA GLN A 88 -19.50 -1.58 14.10
C GLN A 88 -18.35 -0.95 14.90
N ASN A 89 -17.18 -0.81 14.27
CA ASN A 89 -15.95 -0.22 14.82
C ASN A 89 -14.91 0.01 13.71
N ASP A 90 -13.75 0.56 14.08
CA ASP A 90 -12.61 0.84 13.22
C ASP A 90 -11.52 -0.24 13.18
N VAL A 91 -11.75 -1.36 13.84
CA VAL A 91 -10.84 -2.50 13.84
C VAL A 91 -10.98 -3.28 12.54
N GLN A 92 -9.86 -3.68 11.93
CA GLN A 92 -9.87 -4.52 10.74
C GLN A 92 -10.66 -5.82 11.01
N GLY A 93 -11.57 -6.16 10.10
CA GLY A 93 -12.35 -7.38 10.23
C GLY A 93 -11.60 -8.59 9.70
N GLU A 94 -11.74 -9.72 10.39
CA GLU A 94 -11.17 -11.01 9.98
C GLU A 94 -12.27 -12.08 9.84
N TYR A 95 -13.41 -11.72 9.25
CA TYR A 95 -14.62 -12.56 9.16
C TYR A 95 -15.24 -12.98 10.51
N ASN A 96 -14.82 -12.37 11.60
CA ASN A 96 -15.41 -12.58 12.92
C ASN A 96 -16.59 -11.63 13.14
N ILE A 97 -17.39 -11.92 14.17
CA ILE A 97 -18.58 -11.11 14.52
C ILE A 97 -18.26 -9.86 15.33
N LEU A 98 -17.02 -9.72 15.83
CA LEU A 98 -16.64 -8.68 16.79
C LEU A 98 -16.08 -7.42 16.14
N ASN A 99 -15.42 -7.56 14.98
CA ASN A 99 -14.62 -6.50 14.37
C ASN A 99 -14.98 -6.29 12.90
N GLY A 100 -15.00 -5.01 12.50
CA GLY A 100 -15.08 -4.61 11.11
C GLY A 100 -16.39 -4.95 10.41
N ASN A 101 -17.50 -5.19 11.11
CA ASN A 101 -18.81 -5.41 10.48
C ASN A 101 -19.60 -4.12 10.30
N TRP A 102 -20.66 -4.17 9.48
CA TRP A 102 -21.70 -3.15 9.49
C TRP A 102 -22.72 -3.44 10.59
N ILE A 103 -23.33 -2.39 11.12
CA ILE A 103 -24.39 -2.44 12.13
C ILE A 103 -25.50 -1.47 11.74
N SER A 104 -26.76 -1.80 12.00
CA SER A 104 -27.89 -0.93 11.67
C SER A 104 -28.33 -0.02 12.81
N GLY A 105 -28.18 -0.45 14.07
CA GLY A 105 -28.83 0.15 15.24
C GLY A 105 -30.21 -0.47 15.53
N ILE A 106 -30.62 -1.47 14.75
CA ILE A 106 -31.86 -2.22 14.98
C ILE A 106 -31.48 -3.55 15.65
N ASN A 107 -31.66 -3.62 16.98
CA ASN A 107 -31.20 -4.75 17.81
C ASN A 107 -31.55 -6.12 17.24
N PHE A 108 -32.77 -6.33 16.74
CA PHE A 108 -33.17 -7.63 16.18
C PHE A 108 -32.33 -8.05 14.96
N ILE A 109 -32.06 -7.10 14.05
CA ILE A 109 -31.26 -7.36 12.83
C ILE A 109 -29.80 -7.57 13.20
N ASP A 110 -29.29 -6.75 14.11
CA ASP A 110 -27.89 -6.77 14.50
C ASP A 110 -27.56 -8.02 15.33
N GLN A 111 -28.46 -8.45 16.23
CA GLN A 111 -28.26 -9.64 17.05
C GLN A 111 -28.20 -10.95 16.24
N LEU A 112 -28.96 -11.05 15.15
CA LEU A 112 -28.94 -12.21 14.26
C LEU A 112 -27.58 -12.41 13.58
N ARG A 113 -26.80 -11.34 13.41
CA ARG A 113 -25.51 -11.35 12.71
C ARG A 113 -24.31 -11.25 13.65
N LEU A 114 -24.41 -10.40 14.66
CA LEU A 114 -23.28 -9.97 15.51
C LEU A 114 -23.38 -10.50 16.95
N GLY A 115 -24.42 -11.29 17.27
CA GLY A 115 -24.67 -11.74 18.64
C GLY A 115 -25.21 -10.64 19.55
N ASN A 116 -25.21 -10.89 20.87
CA ASN A 116 -25.88 -10.02 21.84
C ASN A 116 -25.29 -8.59 21.89
N GLN A 117 -25.98 -7.63 21.27
CA GLN A 117 -25.59 -6.22 21.28
C GLN A 117 -25.88 -5.48 22.59
N SER A 118 -26.61 -6.10 23.52
CA SER A 118 -26.98 -5.46 24.80
C SER A 118 -25.85 -5.54 25.83
N GLU A 119 -24.97 -6.53 25.70
CA GLU A 119 -23.89 -6.85 26.65
C GLU A 119 -22.50 -6.56 26.08
N LEU A 120 -22.38 -5.49 25.29
CA LEU A 120 -21.08 -5.04 24.78
C LEU A 120 -20.23 -4.42 25.90
N SER A 121 -18.91 -4.56 25.78
CA SER A 121 -17.96 -3.88 26.66
C SER A 121 -18.03 -2.36 26.49
N GLU A 122 -17.54 -1.62 27.49
CA GLU A 122 -17.57 -0.16 27.46
C GLU A 122 -16.74 0.39 26.29
N ASP A 123 -15.58 -0.22 26.01
CA ASP A 123 -14.72 0.14 24.88
C ASP A 123 -15.41 -0.07 23.52
N GLN A 124 -16.23 -1.12 23.38
CA GLN A 124 -16.99 -1.38 22.16
C GLN A 124 -18.15 -0.39 21.98
N LYS A 125 -18.82 -0.02 23.08
CA LYS A 125 -19.92 0.95 23.05
C LYS A 125 -19.43 2.35 22.73
N ASN A 126 -18.30 2.73 23.30
CA ASN A 126 -17.70 4.06 23.19
C ASN A 126 -16.63 4.15 22.08
N ASN A 127 -16.52 3.13 21.21
CA ASN A 127 -15.68 3.23 20.03
C ASN A 127 -16.25 4.35 19.14
N LYS A 128 -15.45 5.39 18.87
CA LYS A 128 -15.89 6.55 18.08
C LYS A 128 -16.46 6.17 16.72
N ALA A 129 -15.90 5.14 16.07
CA ALA A 129 -16.34 4.69 14.75
C ALA A 129 -17.61 3.82 14.77
N ARG A 130 -18.25 3.65 15.94
CA ARG A 130 -19.51 2.92 16.07
C ARG A 130 -20.69 3.83 15.68
N ASN A 131 -21.13 3.70 14.44
CA ASN A 131 -22.14 4.58 13.84
C ASN A 131 -23.39 3.80 13.47
N THR A 132 -24.59 4.32 13.74
CA THR A 132 -25.87 3.65 13.43
C THR A 132 -26.82 4.55 12.66
N TYR A 133 -27.23 4.13 11.45
CA TYR A 133 -28.09 4.92 10.56
C TYR A 133 -29.50 4.34 10.36
N PHE A 134 -29.81 3.21 10.99
CA PHE A 134 -31.13 2.56 10.95
C PHE A 134 -31.64 2.27 9.54
N PHE A 135 -30.72 2.04 8.59
CA PHE A 135 -30.99 1.92 7.15
C PHE A 135 -31.66 3.13 6.48
N LEU A 136 -31.80 4.27 7.17
CA LEU A 136 -32.48 5.44 6.60
C LEU A 136 -31.81 5.95 5.31
N PRO A 137 -30.46 6.08 5.24
CA PRO A 137 -29.78 6.44 3.99
C PRO A 137 -29.97 5.37 2.91
N LEU A 138 -29.85 4.08 3.26
CA LEU A 138 -30.03 2.97 2.34
C LEU A 138 -31.43 2.96 1.69
N ILE A 139 -32.47 3.06 2.51
CA ILE A 139 -33.87 3.06 2.06
C ILE A 139 -34.12 4.26 1.14
N LEU A 140 -33.65 5.45 1.53
CA LEU A 140 -33.82 6.66 0.73
C LEU A 140 -33.09 6.56 -0.62
N GLY A 141 -31.89 5.98 -0.64
CA GLY A 141 -31.13 5.71 -1.86
C GLY A 141 -31.86 4.73 -2.79
N ILE A 142 -32.43 3.65 -2.26
CA ILE A 142 -33.23 2.70 -3.05
C ILE A 142 -34.47 3.38 -3.65
N ILE A 143 -35.17 4.22 -2.86
CA ILE A 143 -36.30 5.02 -3.37
C ILE A 143 -35.85 5.90 -4.54
N GLY A 144 -34.68 6.53 -4.43
CA GLY A 144 -34.14 7.38 -5.49
C GLY A 144 -33.68 6.63 -6.73
N LEU A 145 -33.08 5.45 -6.58
CA LEU A 145 -32.77 4.54 -7.68
C LEU A 145 -34.04 4.21 -8.47
N MET A 146 -35.12 3.79 -7.77
CA MET A 146 -36.39 3.45 -8.39
C MET A 146 -37.08 4.67 -9.04
N TYR A 147 -36.94 5.85 -8.43
CA TYR A 147 -37.41 7.10 -9.00
C TYR A 147 -36.65 7.46 -10.29
N CYS A 148 -35.32 7.33 -10.28
CA CYS A 148 -34.47 7.54 -11.45
C CYS A 148 -34.87 6.60 -12.60
N TYR A 149 -35.02 5.31 -12.32
CA TYR A 149 -35.49 4.30 -13.28
C TYR A 149 -36.82 4.68 -13.94
N LYS A 150 -37.79 5.16 -13.14
CA LYS A 150 -39.13 5.48 -13.61
C LYS A 150 -39.20 6.75 -14.46
N TYR A 151 -38.44 7.79 -14.08
CA TYR A 151 -38.59 9.12 -14.66
C TYR A 151 -37.49 9.51 -15.66
N ASP A 152 -36.30 8.89 -15.57
CA ASP A 152 -35.20 9.10 -16.52
C ASP A 152 -34.35 7.84 -16.67
N ILE A 153 -34.77 6.98 -17.60
CA ILE A 153 -34.09 5.71 -17.88
C ILE A 153 -32.67 5.90 -18.40
N LYS A 154 -32.36 7.02 -19.06
CA LYS A 154 -31.00 7.28 -19.59
C LYS A 154 -30.04 7.55 -18.43
N SER A 155 -30.41 8.48 -17.55
CA SER A 155 -29.64 8.76 -16.33
C SER A 155 -29.55 7.53 -15.42
N PHE A 156 -30.62 6.73 -15.33
CA PHE A 156 -30.59 5.46 -14.60
C PHE A 156 -29.48 4.54 -15.10
N TRP A 157 -29.41 4.28 -16.40
CA TRP A 157 -28.37 3.40 -16.95
C TRP A 157 -26.98 3.99 -16.80
N THR A 158 -26.80 5.30 -17.00
CA THR A 158 -25.51 5.97 -16.80
C THR A 158 -25.03 5.82 -15.36
N LEU A 159 -25.88 6.13 -14.37
CA LEU A 159 -25.52 6.02 -12.96
C LEU A 159 -25.35 4.56 -12.53
N LEU A 160 -26.21 3.65 -12.99
CA LEU A 160 -26.10 2.23 -12.67
C LEU A 160 -24.78 1.64 -13.18
N LEU A 161 -24.39 1.96 -14.42
CA LEU A 161 -23.11 1.52 -14.97
C LEU A 161 -21.95 2.11 -14.16
N LEU A 162 -21.98 3.41 -13.85
CA LEU A 162 -20.94 4.01 -12.99
C LEU A 162 -20.87 3.33 -11.62
N PHE A 163 -22.00 3.06 -10.97
CA PHE A 163 -22.08 2.36 -9.70
C PHE A 163 -21.45 0.95 -9.78
N LEU A 164 -21.79 0.19 -10.81
CA LEU A 164 -21.26 -1.17 -11.01
C LEU A 164 -19.76 -1.14 -11.32
N PHE A 165 -19.31 -0.26 -12.21
CA PHE A 165 -17.91 -0.18 -12.64
C PHE A 165 -17.00 0.39 -11.57
N THR A 166 -17.48 1.29 -10.71
CA THR A 166 -16.72 1.86 -9.58
C THR A 166 -16.94 1.10 -8.27
N GLY A 167 -17.57 -0.08 -8.33
CA GLY A 167 -17.89 -0.91 -7.19
C GLY A 167 -17.67 -2.40 -7.47
N LEU A 168 -18.74 -3.10 -7.86
CA LEU A 168 -18.73 -4.56 -8.04
C LEU A 168 -17.74 -5.05 -9.11
N ALA A 169 -17.61 -4.34 -10.23
CA ALA A 169 -16.67 -4.72 -11.28
C ALA A 169 -15.20 -4.54 -10.83
N LEU A 170 -14.93 -3.52 -10.00
CA LEU A 170 -13.59 -3.36 -9.40
C LEU A 170 -13.25 -4.53 -8.49
N LYS A 171 -14.21 -5.13 -7.77
CA LYS A 171 -13.94 -6.33 -6.96
C LYS A 171 -13.48 -7.52 -7.79
N PHE A 172 -14.08 -7.70 -8.96
CA PHE A 172 -13.64 -8.72 -9.91
C PHE A 172 -12.22 -8.43 -10.43
N TYR A 173 -11.94 -7.16 -10.76
CA TYR A 173 -10.63 -6.75 -11.30
C TYR A 173 -9.49 -6.81 -10.27
N LEU A 174 -9.71 -6.26 -9.08
CA LEU A 174 -8.69 -6.19 -8.02
C LEU A 174 -8.33 -7.56 -7.47
N ASN A 175 -9.27 -8.51 -7.54
CA ASN A 175 -9.12 -9.87 -7.07
C ASN A 175 -8.45 -9.96 -5.69
N GLU A 176 -8.99 -9.20 -4.72
CA GLU A 176 -8.39 -9.02 -3.40
C GLU A 176 -8.23 -10.35 -2.65
N ARG A 177 -7.08 -10.53 -2.02
CA ARG A 177 -6.75 -11.75 -1.26
C ARG A 177 -7.21 -11.68 0.21
N PRO A 178 -7.69 -12.79 0.79
CA PRO A 178 -7.96 -12.89 2.23
C PRO A 178 -6.72 -13.31 3.03
N PHE A 179 -6.30 -12.66 4.12
CA PHE A 179 -6.53 -11.25 4.46
C PHE A 179 -5.30 -10.43 4.05
N GLU A 180 -5.53 -9.18 3.67
CA GLU A 180 -4.42 -8.23 3.48
C GLU A 180 -4.06 -7.57 4.81
N PRO A 181 -2.80 -7.13 5.01
CA PRO A 181 -2.42 -6.34 6.19
C PRO A 181 -3.22 -5.03 6.35
N ARG A 182 -3.84 -4.58 5.27
CA ARG A 182 -4.74 -3.42 5.23
C ARG A 182 -5.71 -3.57 4.07
N GLU A 183 -7.00 -3.55 4.37
CA GLU A 183 -8.07 -3.53 3.36
C GLU A 183 -8.13 -2.15 2.68
N ARG A 184 -8.39 -2.11 1.36
CA ARG A 184 -8.38 -0.87 0.54
C ARG A 184 -9.79 -0.46 0.12
N ASP A 185 -10.67 -0.30 1.10
CA ASP A 185 -12.07 0.08 0.92
C ASP A 185 -12.27 1.42 0.19
N TYR A 186 -11.31 2.35 0.29
CA TYR A 186 -11.30 3.62 -0.45
C TYR A 186 -11.39 3.46 -1.97
N ALA A 187 -10.99 2.30 -2.54
CA ALA A 187 -11.15 2.02 -3.97
C ALA A 187 -12.63 1.99 -4.42
N LEU A 188 -13.57 1.81 -3.49
CA LEU A 188 -15.01 1.67 -3.75
C LEU A 188 -15.79 2.98 -3.61
N VAL A 189 -15.13 4.06 -3.16
CA VAL A 189 -15.78 5.35 -2.85
C VAL A 189 -16.56 5.91 -4.04
N GLY A 190 -16.10 5.64 -5.27
CA GLY A 190 -16.84 6.01 -6.48
C GLY A 190 -18.28 5.50 -6.47
N SER A 191 -18.50 4.23 -6.12
CA SER A 191 -19.85 3.65 -6.03
C SER A 191 -20.69 4.28 -4.92
N PHE A 192 -20.06 4.68 -3.80
CA PHE A 192 -20.74 5.31 -2.67
C PHE A 192 -21.21 6.73 -3.02
N TYR A 193 -20.43 7.47 -3.81
CA TYR A 193 -20.87 8.76 -4.35
C TYR A 193 -22.07 8.62 -5.28
N ILE A 194 -22.07 7.62 -6.16
CA ILE A 194 -23.23 7.38 -7.03
C ILE A 194 -24.47 7.02 -6.20
N PHE A 195 -24.33 6.19 -5.17
CA PHE A 195 -25.45 5.87 -4.29
C PHE A 195 -25.96 7.11 -3.53
N SER A 196 -25.07 8.01 -3.13
CA SER A 196 -25.43 9.29 -2.49
C SER A 196 -26.21 10.22 -3.43
N ILE A 197 -25.94 10.19 -4.73
CA ILE A 197 -26.77 10.88 -5.74
C ILE A 197 -28.19 10.30 -5.74
N TRP A 198 -28.33 8.96 -5.68
CA TRP A 198 -29.65 8.35 -5.54
C TRP A 198 -30.33 8.71 -4.21
N ILE A 199 -29.62 8.88 -3.10
CA ILE A 199 -30.21 9.40 -1.86
C ILE A 199 -30.86 10.79 -2.10
N GLY A 200 -30.17 11.69 -2.80
CA GLY A 200 -30.73 13.00 -3.18
C GLY A 200 -31.93 12.90 -4.13
N MET A 201 -31.92 11.93 -5.05
CA MET A 201 -33.08 11.63 -5.90
C MET A 201 -34.24 11.04 -5.10
N GLY A 202 -33.97 10.24 -4.06
CA GLY A 202 -34.96 9.67 -3.16
C GLY A 202 -35.68 10.75 -2.37
N PHE A 203 -34.93 11.75 -1.91
CA PHE A 203 -35.49 12.96 -1.33
C PHE A 203 -36.45 13.65 -2.31
N THR A 204 -36.04 13.84 -3.56
CA THR A 204 -36.88 14.43 -4.62
C THR A 204 -38.15 13.60 -4.86
N ALA A 205 -38.03 12.27 -4.85
CA ALA A 205 -39.16 11.36 -5.02
C ALA A 205 -40.21 11.54 -3.93
N ILE A 206 -39.78 11.61 -2.66
CA ILE A 206 -40.65 11.85 -1.51
C ILE A 206 -41.37 13.20 -1.65
N MET A 207 -40.62 14.27 -1.95
CA MET A 207 -41.18 15.61 -2.12
C MET A 207 -42.20 15.69 -3.26
N ASN A 208 -41.94 15.02 -4.39
CA ASN A 208 -42.86 14.95 -5.52
C ASN A 208 -44.12 14.13 -5.21
N TYR A 209 -44.00 13.07 -4.40
CA TYR A 209 -45.16 12.32 -3.94
C TYR A 209 -46.07 13.17 -3.05
N ILE A 210 -45.49 13.90 -2.09
CA ILE A 210 -46.25 14.72 -1.13
C ILE A 210 -46.89 15.93 -1.80
N LYS A 211 -46.28 16.46 -2.87
CA LYS A 211 -46.85 17.57 -3.67
C LYS A 211 -48.30 17.30 -4.10
N LYS A 212 -48.70 16.04 -4.26
CA LYS A 212 -50.06 15.62 -4.62
C LYS A 212 -51.13 16.01 -3.59
N TYR A 213 -50.76 16.21 -2.33
CA TYR A 213 -51.70 16.50 -1.24
C TYR A 213 -51.91 18.00 -0.97
N GLU A 214 -51.32 18.88 -1.80
CA GLU A 214 -51.38 20.37 -1.78
C GLU A 214 -51.08 21.09 -0.44
N ASN A 215 -50.83 20.38 0.67
CA ASN A 215 -50.54 20.99 1.97
C ASN A 215 -49.09 21.52 2.04
N LYS A 216 -48.92 22.84 2.19
CA LYS A 216 -47.59 23.48 2.33
C LYS A 216 -46.89 23.09 3.64
N VAL A 217 -47.63 22.96 4.74
CA VAL A 217 -47.08 22.64 6.07
C VAL A 217 -46.52 21.22 6.09
N SER A 218 -47.27 20.24 5.58
CA SER A 218 -46.80 18.85 5.49
C SER A 218 -45.53 18.71 4.66
N ARG A 219 -45.42 19.47 3.56
CA ARG A 219 -44.21 19.50 2.72
C ARG A 219 -42.99 20.03 3.48
N SER A 220 -43.15 21.14 4.20
CA SER A 220 -42.06 21.71 5.01
C SER A 220 -41.63 20.77 6.15
N ILE A 221 -42.59 20.13 6.83
CA ILE A 221 -42.29 19.17 7.89
C ILE A 221 -41.50 17.98 7.33
N ILE A 222 -41.96 17.39 6.23
CA ILE A 222 -41.28 16.22 5.66
C ILE A 222 -39.90 16.59 5.09
N TYR A 223 -39.76 17.78 4.50
CA TYR A 223 -38.45 18.31 4.11
C TYR A 223 -37.47 18.28 5.30
N VAL A 224 -37.87 18.87 6.43
CA VAL A 224 -37.02 18.94 7.64
C VAL A 224 -36.74 17.54 8.18
N LEU A 225 -37.75 16.67 8.23
CA LEU A 225 -37.58 15.30 8.70
C LEU A 225 -36.61 14.49 7.82
N CYS A 226 -36.66 14.61 6.49
CA CYS A 226 -35.73 13.92 5.62
C CYS A 226 -34.29 14.41 5.78
N ILE A 227 -34.09 15.72 5.94
CA ILE A 227 -32.77 16.30 6.21
C ILE A 227 -32.25 15.85 7.58
N ALA A 228 -33.12 15.80 8.60
CA ALA A 228 -32.78 15.32 9.93
C ALA A 228 -32.43 13.82 9.92
N ALA A 229 -33.22 13.01 9.22
CA ALA A 229 -33.14 11.56 9.23
C ALA A 229 -31.91 10.99 8.49
N VAL A 230 -31.38 11.72 7.51
CA VAL A 230 -30.27 11.22 6.69
C VAL A 230 -29.03 12.13 6.79
N PRO A 231 -28.95 13.33 6.18
CA PRO A 231 -27.76 14.18 6.30
C PRO A 231 -27.35 14.51 7.74
N PHE A 232 -28.30 14.94 8.59
CA PHE A 232 -27.97 15.31 9.96
C PHE A 232 -27.59 14.10 10.82
N LEU A 233 -28.34 12.99 10.71
CA LEU A 233 -28.01 11.76 11.43
C LEU A 233 -26.60 11.24 11.08
N MET A 234 -26.27 11.21 9.78
CA MET A 234 -24.94 10.81 9.33
C MET A 234 -23.89 11.81 9.82
N GLY A 235 -24.12 13.11 9.66
CA GLY A 235 -23.19 14.13 10.16
C GLY A 235 -22.94 14.03 11.67
N PHE A 236 -23.99 13.80 12.45
CA PHE A 236 -23.90 13.67 13.91
C PHE A 236 -23.14 12.41 14.35
N ASN A 237 -23.45 11.25 13.76
CA ASN A 237 -22.77 10.00 14.12
C ASN A 237 -21.30 9.98 13.67
N ASN A 238 -20.94 10.67 12.58
CA ASN A 238 -19.58 10.62 12.04
C ASN A 238 -18.72 11.84 12.41
N TRP A 239 -19.16 12.71 13.34
CA TRP A 239 -18.43 13.95 13.60
C TRP A 239 -17.16 13.69 14.42
N ASP A 240 -17.27 12.88 15.46
CA ASP A 240 -16.19 12.61 16.42
C ASP A 240 -15.16 11.59 15.90
N ASP A 241 -15.57 10.64 15.06
CA ASP A 241 -14.68 9.69 14.40
C ASP A 241 -13.97 10.26 13.16
N HIS A 242 -14.42 11.39 12.62
CA HIS A 242 -13.71 12.19 11.61
C HIS A 242 -12.90 13.36 12.19
N ASP A 243 -13.07 13.69 13.47
CA ASP A 243 -12.22 14.69 14.13
C ASP A 243 -10.77 14.19 14.25
N ARG A 244 -9.83 15.03 13.82
CA ARG A 244 -8.38 14.76 13.84
C ARG A 244 -7.62 15.81 14.65
N SER A 245 -8.31 16.73 15.33
CA SER A 245 -7.72 17.92 15.98
C SER A 245 -6.64 17.57 17.01
N ASP A 246 -6.75 16.45 17.71
CA ASP A 246 -5.79 16.02 18.74
C ASP A 246 -4.83 14.90 18.30
N ARG A 247 -4.60 14.76 16.98
CA ARG A 247 -3.69 13.73 16.45
C ARG A 247 -2.32 14.29 16.12
N TYR A 248 -1.41 14.26 17.10
CA TYR A 248 -0.06 14.82 16.99
C TYR A 248 1.03 13.81 16.64
N THR A 249 0.75 12.51 16.60
CA THR A 249 1.80 11.47 16.47
C THR A 249 2.74 11.69 15.28
N ALA A 250 2.20 11.93 14.08
CA ALA A 250 3.02 12.15 12.89
C ALA A 250 3.88 13.42 12.99
N GLN A 251 3.28 14.53 13.45
CA GLN A 251 3.96 15.81 13.66
C GLN A 251 5.05 15.72 14.74
N SER A 252 4.75 15.07 15.88
CA SER A 252 5.70 14.92 16.97
C SER A 252 6.88 14.04 16.59
N ILE A 253 6.64 12.94 15.86
CA ILE A 253 7.70 12.05 15.37
C ILE A 253 8.60 12.78 14.36
N SER A 254 8.01 13.51 13.40
CA SER A 254 8.82 14.25 12.41
C SER A 254 9.66 15.34 13.05
N LYS A 255 9.10 16.10 14.00
CA LYS A 255 9.87 17.09 14.76
C LYS A 255 10.97 16.45 15.60
N ALA A 256 10.72 15.31 16.23
CA ALA A 256 11.73 14.60 17.01
C ALA A 256 12.90 14.13 16.13
N TYR A 257 12.61 13.57 14.95
CA TYR A 257 13.66 13.20 13.99
C TYR A 257 14.48 14.41 13.57
N LEU A 258 13.83 15.47 13.11
CA LEU A 258 14.51 16.66 12.63
C LEU A 258 15.32 17.32 13.75
N GLN A 259 14.77 17.43 14.96
CA GLN A 259 15.45 18.02 16.12
C GLN A 259 16.69 17.22 16.55
N SER A 260 16.76 15.92 16.28
CA SER A 260 17.93 15.09 16.61
C SER A 260 19.14 15.34 15.70
N ILE A 261 18.98 16.11 14.62
CA ILE A 261 20.01 16.36 13.60
C ILE A 261 20.71 17.68 13.89
N ASP A 262 22.03 17.73 13.70
CA ASP A 262 22.81 18.97 13.86
C ASP A 262 22.28 20.08 12.93
N GLU A 263 22.11 21.28 13.50
CA GLU A 263 21.55 22.45 12.82
C GLU A 263 22.61 23.15 11.95
N ASP A 264 22.18 23.65 10.79
CA ASP A 264 23.00 24.43 9.84
C ASP A 264 24.26 23.69 9.34
N LYS A 265 24.19 22.36 9.23
CA LYS A 265 25.28 21.51 8.74
C LYS A 265 25.06 20.92 7.34
N ASP A 266 24.05 21.39 6.61
CA ASP A 266 23.61 20.75 5.36
C ASP A 266 23.38 19.24 5.55
N ALA A 267 22.83 18.88 6.72
CA ALA A 267 22.63 17.50 7.10
C ALA A 267 21.57 16.83 6.20
N MET A 268 21.79 15.57 5.87
CA MET A 268 20.87 14.76 5.07
C MET A 268 20.25 13.68 5.96
N ILE A 269 18.93 13.52 5.86
CA ILE A 269 18.21 12.38 6.47
C ILE A 269 17.67 11.49 5.36
N PHE A 270 18.00 10.20 5.42
CA PHE A 270 17.52 9.20 4.48
C PHE A 270 16.33 8.45 5.08
N THR A 271 15.21 8.45 4.37
CA THR A 271 13.96 7.79 4.77
C THR A 271 13.57 6.68 3.82
N ILE A 272 12.69 5.79 4.27
CA ILE A 272 12.23 4.63 3.50
C ILE A 272 10.72 4.77 3.24
N GLY A 273 10.39 5.22 2.04
CA GLY A 273 9.01 5.29 1.58
C GLY A 273 8.17 6.37 2.26
N ASP A 274 6.88 6.31 1.99
CA ASP A 274 5.95 7.41 2.24
C ASP A 274 5.71 7.69 3.73
N ASN A 275 5.64 6.63 4.54
CA ASN A 275 5.30 6.74 5.97
C ASN A 275 6.32 7.56 6.77
N ASP A 276 7.62 7.40 6.46
CA ASP A 276 8.70 8.12 7.12
C ASP A 276 8.88 9.51 6.53
N THR A 277 8.66 9.65 5.22
CA THR A 277 9.00 10.86 4.47
C THR A 277 7.94 11.94 4.60
N PHE A 278 6.66 11.61 4.47
CA PHE A 278 5.60 12.63 4.36
C PHE A 278 5.43 13.44 5.64
N ALA A 279 5.66 12.86 6.81
CA ALA A 279 5.62 13.58 8.07
C ALA A 279 6.76 14.61 8.18
N LEU A 280 7.95 14.28 7.69
CA LEU A 280 9.10 15.20 7.63
C LEU A 280 8.84 16.32 6.64
N TRP A 281 8.37 16.01 5.44
CA TRP A 281 7.99 17.01 4.44
C TRP A 281 6.90 17.94 4.96
N TYR A 282 5.87 17.41 5.64
CA TYR A 282 4.86 18.26 6.27
C TYR A 282 5.48 19.26 7.28
N ALA A 283 6.34 18.77 8.18
CA ALA A 283 7.00 19.64 9.15
C ALA A 283 7.87 20.71 8.48
N GLN A 284 8.53 20.39 7.37
CA GLN A 284 9.40 21.33 6.66
C GLN A 284 8.63 22.29 5.74
N GLU A 285 7.66 21.80 4.97
CA GLU A 285 6.95 22.57 3.93
C GLU A 285 5.78 23.39 4.49
N ILE A 286 5.09 22.88 5.51
CA ILE A 286 3.90 23.54 6.07
C ILE A 286 4.21 24.23 7.38
N GLU A 287 5.01 23.61 8.25
CA GLU A 287 5.36 24.20 9.55
C GLU A 287 6.68 24.94 9.55
N GLU A 288 7.40 24.94 8.42
CA GLU A 288 8.69 25.63 8.25
C GLU A 288 9.71 25.23 9.32
N PHE A 289 9.65 23.98 9.81
CA PHE A 289 10.49 23.47 10.89
C PHE A 289 11.71 22.73 10.33
N ARG A 290 12.92 23.15 10.73
CA ARG A 290 14.20 22.52 10.35
C ARG A 290 14.35 22.35 8.83
N THR A 291 14.16 23.47 8.11
CA THR A 291 14.28 23.52 6.64
C THR A 291 15.74 23.50 6.14
N ASP A 292 16.69 23.53 7.07
CA ASP A 292 18.13 23.31 6.88
C ASP A 292 18.47 21.84 6.59
N VAL A 293 17.64 20.89 7.02
CA VAL A 293 17.85 19.45 6.81
C VAL A 293 17.32 19.01 5.44
N ARG A 294 18.12 18.24 4.70
CA ARG A 294 17.73 17.64 3.43
C ARG A 294 17.09 16.26 3.63
N THR A 295 15.77 16.18 3.46
CA THR A 295 15.02 14.91 3.53
C THR A 295 15.04 14.16 2.20
N ILE A 296 15.58 12.93 2.20
CA ILE A 296 15.78 12.10 1.00
C ILE A 296 15.04 10.78 1.15
N ASN A 297 14.00 10.58 0.34
CA ASN A 297 13.30 9.31 0.23
C ASN A 297 14.07 8.39 -0.71
N THR A 298 14.65 7.35 -0.15
CA THR A 298 15.44 6.34 -0.89
C THR A 298 14.62 5.62 -1.96
N SER A 299 13.31 5.44 -1.77
CA SER A 299 12.43 4.82 -2.77
C SER A 299 12.19 5.71 -3.99
N LEU A 300 12.28 7.04 -3.81
CA LEU A 300 12.15 8.01 -4.91
C LEU A 300 13.50 8.32 -5.56
N LEU A 301 14.62 8.10 -4.86
CA LEU A 301 15.98 8.36 -5.37
C LEU A 301 16.34 7.54 -6.62
N ALA A 302 15.59 6.48 -6.91
CA ALA A 302 15.71 5.74 -8.16
C ALA A 302 15.13 6.46 -9.38
N THR A 303 14.35 7.53 -9.18
CA THR A 303 13.70 8.28 -10.25
C THR A 303 14.50 9.53 -10.61
N ASP A 304 14.66 9.77 -11.90
CA ASP A 304 15.45 10.87 -12.45
C ASP A 304 14.96 12.25 -12.00
N TRP A 305 13.65 12.48 -12.01
CA TRP A 305 13.04 13.73 -11.57
C TRP A 305 13.31 14.03 -10.09
N TYR A 306 13.39 13.01 -9.24
CA TYR A 306 13.66 13.20 -7.82
C TYR A 306 15.14 13.47 -7.56
N ILE A 307 16.05 12.80 -8.28
CA ILE A 307 17.48 13.15 -8.26
C ILE A 307 17.67 14.62 -8.68
N ASP A 308 16.99 15.06 -9.73
CA ASP A 308 17.05 16.47 -10.17
C ASP A 308 16.52 17.44 -9.11
N GLN A 309 15.46 17.07 -8.38
CA GLN A 309 14.98 17.87 -7.26
C GLN A 309 15.99 17.96 -6.12
N MET A 310 16.66 16.85 -5.79
CA MET A 310 17.70 16.83 -4.76
C MET A 310 18.94 17.65 -5.14
N LYS A 311 19.21 17.78 -6.44
CA LYS A 311 20.28 18.62 -7.00
C LYS A 311 19.89 20.11 -7.10
N ARG A 312 18.74 20.51 -6.57
CA ARG A 312 18.32 21.92 -6.46
C ARG A 312 18.28 22.32 -4.99
N ARG A 313 18.52 23.60 -4.73
CA ARG A 313 18.32 24.16 -3.39
C ARG A 313 16.85 24.04 -3.02
N ALA A 314 16.54 23.55 -1.83
CA ALA A 314 15.21 23.62 -1.24
C ALA A 314 15.32 24.30 0.12
N TYR A 315 14.59 25.42 0.27
CA TYR A 315 14.65 26.24 1.47
C TYR A 315 16.10 26.62 1.85
N GLU A 316 16.49 26.35 3.10
CA GLU A 316 17.80 26.66 3.63
C GLU A 316 18.86 25.64 3.24
N SER A 317 18.48 24.36 3.07
CA SER A 317 19.39 23.27 2.69
C SER A 317 20.01 23.43 1.29
N SER A 318 21.31 23.20 1.19
CA SER A 318 22.06 23.22 -0.08
C SER A 318 21.64 22.07 -1.04
N PRO A 319 21.89 22.20 -2.36
CA PRO A 319 21.79 21.08 -3.28
C PRO A 319 22.69 19.91 -2.86
N ILE A 320 22.23 18.67 -3.06
CA ILE A 320 23.08 17.50 -2.83
C ILE A 320 24.22 17.49 -3.88
N PRO A 321 25.48 17.28 -3.46
CA PRO A 321 26.59 17.16 -4.40
C PRO A 321 26.41 15.94 -5.30
N SER A 322 26.61 16.12 -6.60
CA SER A 322 26.53 15.03 -7.58
C SER A 322 27.49 15.30 -8.74
N GLN A 323 28.23 14.27 -9.15
CA GLN A 323 29.11 14.28 -10.33
C GLN A 323 28.36 13.93 -11.62
N MET A 324 27.18 13.32 -11.51
CA MET A 324 26.41 12.85 -12.66
C MET A 324 25.46 13.93 -13.18
N GLU A 325 25.28 13.99 -14.50
CA GLU A 325 24.29 14.81 -15.19
C GLU A 325 23.00 14.02 -15.49
N HIS A 326 21.90 14.73 -15.72
CA HIS A 326 20.57 14.12 -15.95
C HIS A 326 20.59 13.02 -17.01
N ALA A 327 21.29 13.24 -18.13
CA ALA A 327 21.39 12.25 -19.20
C ALA A 327 22.00 10.91 -18.76
N GLN A 328 22.79 10.90 -17.68
CA GLN A 328 23.45 9.69 -17.19
C GLN A 328 22.58 8.84 -16.26
N TYR A 329 21.52 9.41 -15.67
CA TYR A 329 20.58 8.71 -14.77
C TYR A 329 19.12 8.80 -15.18
N ALA A 330 18.81 9.37 -16.35
CA ALA A 330 17.47 9.40 -16.93
C ALA A 330 16.83 8.00 -16.96
N PHE A 331 15.50 7.96 -17.00
CA PHE A 331 14.75 6.70 -17.09
C PHE A 331 15.27 5.80 -18.23
N GLY A 332 15.58 4.54 -17.93
CA GLY A 332 16.12 3.57 -18.90
C GLY A 332 17.66 3.60 -19.05
N VAL A 333 18.35 4.59 -18.47
CA VAL A 333 19.81 4.74 -18.58
C VAL A 333 20.48 4.29 -17.29
N ARG A 334 21.34 3.27 -17.35
CA ARG A 334 22.06 2.74 -16.17
C ARG A 334 21.14 2.34 -15.01
N ASP A 335 19.95 1.79 -15.31
CA ASP A 335 19.02 1.30 -14.28
C ASP A 335 19.64 0.20 -13.42
N TYR A 336 20.64 -0.48 -13.97
CA TYR A 336 21.55 -1.33 -13.24
C TYR A 336 22.96 -1.27 -13.83
N ILE A 337 23.95 -1.62 -13.01
CA ILE A 337 25.34 -1.86 -13.40
C ILE A 337 25.80 -3.20 -12.86
N ARG A 338 26.68 -3.89 -13.60
CA ARG A 338 27.06 -5.27 -13.29
C ARG A 338 28.52 -5.38 -12.83
N TYR A 339 28.78 -6.21 -11.83
CA TYR A 339 30.13 -6.54 -11.41
C TYR A 339 30.79 -7.49 -12.41
N GLU A 340 32.03 -7.20 -12.78
CA GLU A 340 32.90 -8.14 -13.47
C GLU A 340 34.26 -8.16 -12.78
N ASN A 341 34.72 -9.33 -12.32
CA ASN A 341 35.99 -9.46 -11.61
C ASN A 341 37.18 -9.39 -12.58
N LEU A 342 37.54 -8.18 -13.00
CA LEU A 342 38.69 -7.94 -13.88
C LEU A 342 39.91 -7.43 -13.11
N LEU A 343 39.72 -6.85 -11.93
CA LEU A 343 40.77 -6.26 -11.10
C LEU A 343 40.67 -6.75 -9.65
N ASP A 344 41.13 -7.98 -9.39
CA ASP A 344 40.86 -8.69 -8.12
C ASP A 344 41.66 -8.18 -6.89
N SER A 345 42.37 -7.05 -6.97
CA SER A 345 43.24 -6.59 -5.86
C SER A 345 43.37 -5.08 -5.72
N ILE A 346 42.76 -4.30 -6.60
CA ILE A 346 42.87 -2.84 -6.57
C ILE A 346 41.58 -2.28 -5.98
N ARG A 347 41.67 -1.61 -4.82
CA ARG A 347 40.60 -0.75 -4.32
C ARG A 347 40.62 0.56 -5.09
N TRP A 348 39.51 0.93 -5.71
CA TRP A 348 39.39 2.21 -6.43
C TRP A 348 39.02 3.35 -5.50
N ASP A 349 39.52 4.55 -5.76
CA ASP A 349 38.94 5.76 -5.16
C ASP A 349 37.49 5.88 -5.62
N ILE A 350 36.62 6.38 -4.74
CA ILE A 350 35.19 6.57 -5.06
C ILE A 350 35.00 7.42 -6.32
N ASN A 351 35.84 8.43 -6.57
CA ASN A 351 35.71 9.29 -7.74
C ASN A 351 36.05 8.53 -9.02
N ASP A 352 37.12 7.72 -9.01
CA ASP A 352 37.49 6.87 -10.16
C ASP A 352 36.37 5.86 -10.48
N PHE A 353 35.74 5.31 -9.45
CA PHE A 353 34.57 4.44 -9.61
C PHE A 353 33.38 5.18 -10.21
N VAL A 354 33.02 6.37 -9.69
CA VAL A 354 31.90 7.16 -10.22
C VAL A 354 32.17 7.59 -11.66
N ASP A 355 33.38 8.05 -11.98
CA ASP A 355 33.79 8.41 -13.34
C ASP A 355 33.66 7.23 -14.31
N TRP A 356 34.00 6.02 -13.87
CA TRP A 356 33.83 4.81 -14.66
C TRP A 356 32.36 4.48 -14.92
N VAL A 357 31.53 4.44 -13.87
CA VAL A 357 30.11 4.05 -14.02
C VAL A 357 29.29 5.12 -14.74
N ALA A 358 29.66 6.39 -14.59
CA ALA A 358 29.03 7.51 -15.27
C ALA A 358 29.50 7.67 -16.73
N SER A 359 30.64 7.08 -17.11
CA SER A 359 31.21 7.22 -18.44
C SER A 359 30.37 6.54 -19.54
N ASP A 360 30.22 7.22 -20.68
CA ASP A 360 29.66 6.69 -21.93
C ASP A 360 30.72 6.08 -22.87
N ASN A 361 31.98 6.01 -22.44
CA ASN A 361 33.06 5.43 -23.23
C ASN A 361 32.77 3.95 -23.55
N PRO A 362 32.92 3.49 -24.82
CA PRO A 362 32.69 2.10 -25.19
C PRO A 362 33.43 1.07 -24.33
N ARG A 363 34.59 1.42 -23.75
CA ARG A 363 35.36 0.52 -22.87
C ARG A 363 34.65 0.12 -21.57
N THR A 364 33.68 0.91 -21.11
CA THR A 364 32.93 0.63 -19.87
C THR A 364 31.70 -0.24 -20.12
N LYS A 365 31.44 -0.55 -21.40
CA LYS A 365 30.27 -1.30 -21.86
C LYS A 365 30.57 -2.78 -22.01
N TYR A 366 29.57 -3.59 -21.75
CA TYR A 366 29.65 -5.05 -21.88
C TYR A 366 30.01 -5.49 -23.30
N ARG A 367 29.55 -4.75 -24.33
CA ARG A 367 29.96 -4.93 -25.73
C ARG A 367 31.46 -5.09 -25.87
N ASN A 368 32.23 -4.21 -25.23
CA ASN A 368 33.68 -4.21 -25.35
C ASN A 368 34.30 -5.45 -24.69
N LEU A 369 33.79 -5.91 -23.55
CA LEU A 369 34.25 -7.14 -22.91
C LEU A 369 34.03 -8.37 -23.79
N ILE A 370 32.86 -8.48 -24.40
CA ILE A 370 32.53 -9.60 -25.31
C ILE A 370 33.45 -9.57 -26.52
N THR A 371 33.60 -8.41 -27.18
CA THR A 371 34.49 -8.26 -28.33
C THR A 371 35.94 -8.60 -27.98
N GLN A 372 36.46 -8.14 -26.83
CA GLN A 372 37.81 -8.47 -26.39
C GLN A 372 38.00 -9.96 -26.09
N SER A 373 36.94 -10.63 -25.62
CA SER A 373 36.95 -12.07 -25.33
C SER A 373 36.75 -12.93 -26.59
N GLY A 374 36.61 -12.32 -27.76
CA GLY A 374 36.36 -12.99 -29.04
C GLY A 374 34.93 -13.54 -29.20
N GLY A 375 33.98 -13.08 -28.37
CA GLY A 375 32.58 -13.45 -28.46
C GLY A 375 31.85 -12.66 -29.56
N ASP A 376 30.77 -13.25 -30.08
CA ASP A 376 29.90 -12.57 -31.05
C ASP A 376 28.89 -11.69 -30.31
N THR A 377 28.87 -10.39 -30.63
CA THR A 377 27.92 -9.46 -30.04
C THR A 377 26.49 -9.67 -30.56
N SER A 378 26.28 -10.35 -31.71
CA SER A 378 24.93 -10.59 -32.24
C SER A 378 24.09 -11.53 -31.38
N ASP A 379 24.72 -12.31 -30.52
CA ASP A 379 24.05 -13.26 -29.61
C ASP A 379 23.36 -12.58 -28.42
N TYR A 380 23.60 -11.28 -28.24
CA TYR A 380 23.13 -10.52 -27.09
C TYR A 380 22.20 -9.38 -27.50
N PRO A 381 21.15 -9.09 -26.71
CA PRO A 381 20.30 -7.95 -26.98
C PRO A 381 21.05 -6.64 -26.76
N GLU A 382 20.71 -5.61 -27.52
CA GLU A 382 21.41 -4.31 -27.54
C GLU A 382 21.49 -3.66 -26.13
N ASN A 383 20.45 -3.80 -25.32
CA ASN A 383 20.43 -3.29 -23.95
C ASN A 383 21.49 -3.95 -23.05
N ALA A 384 21.76 -5.25 -23.22
CA ALA A 384 22.80 -5.96 -22.47
C ALA A 384 24.19 -5.52 -22.93
N LEU A 385 24.38 -5.30 -24.24
CA LEU A 385 25.62 -4.81 -24.81
C LEU A 385 25.98 -3.39 -24.30
N GLU A 386 24.98 -2.53 -24.16
CA GLU A 386 25.13 -1.14 -23.70
C GLU A 386 25.12 -0.99 -22.16
N THR A 387 25.01 -2.10 -21.43
CA THR A 387 25.09 -2.10 -19.96
C THR A 387 26.50 -1.76 -19.51
N VAL A 388 26.59 -0.88 -18.51
CA VAL A 388 27.87 -0.52 -17.88
C VAL A 388 28.22 -1.56 -16.83
N PHE A 389 29.47 -2.03 -16.82
CA PHE A 389 29.99 -2.90 -15.78
C PHE A 389 30.95 -2.13 -14.87
N TYR A 390 31.30 -2.69 -13.70
CA TYR A 390 32.40 -2.20 -12.86
C TYR A 390 33.42 -3.33 -12.60
N PRO A 391 34.74 -3.06 -12.78
CA PRO A 391 35.78 -4.10 -12.81
C PRO A 391 36.27 -4.58 -11.43
N THR A 392 35.89 -3.87 -10.36
CA THR A 392 36.25 -4.17 -8.97
C THR A 392 35.08 -3.83 -8.05
N ASN A 393 34.75 -4.70 -7.11
CA ASN A 393 33.74 -4.42 -6.09
C ASN A 393 34.32 -3.71 -4.87
N LYS A 394 35.62 -3.38 -4.87
CA LYS A 394 36.30 -2.80 -3.72
C LYS A 394 36.52 -1.30 -3.95
N ILE A 395 35.81 -0.48 -3.17
CA ILE A 395 35.93 0.99 -3.20
C ILE A 395 36.60 1.48 -1.92
N ARG A 396 37.25 2.64 -2.03
CA ARG A 396 37.85 3.40 -0.95
C ARG A 396 37.37 4.85 -0.99
N LEU A 397 36.88 5.33 0.15
CA LEU A 397 36.52 6.74 0.36
C LEU A 397 37.60 7.39 1.25
N PRO A 398 38.37 8.38 0.75
CA PRO A 398 39.35 9.09 1.57
C PRO A 398 38.66 9.89 2.67
N VAL A 399 39.21 9.83 3.89
CA VAL A 399 38.70 10.59 5.04
C VAL A 399 39.39 11.95 5.10
N ASN A 400 38.60 13.02 5.09
CA ASN A 400 39.12 14.35 5.35
C ASN A 400 39.35 14.54 6.86
N LYS A 401 40.56 14.19 7.34
CA LYS A 401 40.91 14.27 8.77
C LYS A 401 40.81 15.68 9.34
N GLU A 402 41.13 16.70 8.53
CA GLU A 402 41.02 18.09 8.94
C GLU A 402 39.57 18.46 9.27
N ASN A 403 38.61 18.03 8.44
CA ASN A 403 37.19 18.23 8.71
C ASN A 403 36.71 17.44 9.93
N VAL A 404 37.20 16.21 10.16
CA VAL A 404 36.87 15.41 11.35
C VAL A 404 37.33 16.08 12.64
N ILE A 405 38.53 16.67 12.64
CA ILE A 405 39.04 17.40 13.80
C ILE A 405 38.26 18.72 13.98
N LYS A 406 38.01 19.46 12.89
CA LYS A 406 37.23 20.71 12.92
C LYS A 406 35.78 20.52 13.37
N SER A 407 35.19 19.35 13.12
CA SER A 407 33.80 19.07 13.53
C SER A 407 33.65 18.89 15.04
N GLY A 408 34.74 18.58 15.76
CA GLY A 408 34.72 18.31 17.20
C GLY A 408 34.07 16.98 17.60
N LEU A 409 33.69 16.14 16.64
CA LEU A 409 33.11 14.80 16.89
C LEU A 409 34.13 13.85 17.53
N VAL A 410 35.40 13.96 17.14
CA VAL A 410 36.51 13.18 17.71
C VAL A 410 37.26 14.04 18.72
N LYS A 411 37.42 13.54 19.95
CA LYS A 411 38.19 14.22 20.99
C LYS A 411 39.66 14.23 20.63
N GLU A 412 40.40 15.26 21.03
CA GLU A 412 41.83 15.40 20.72
C GLU A 412 42.66 14.17 21.11
N LYS A 413 42.38 13.58 22.28
CA LYS A 413 43.04 12.34 22.73
C LYS A 413 42.82 11.11 21.82
N ASP A 414 41.78 11.16 20.99
CA ASP A 414 41.36 10.07 20.10
C ASP A 414 41.70 10.42 18.62
N SER A 415 42.42 11.52 18.36
CA SER A 415 42.78 11.97 17.00
C SER A 415 43.58 10.93 16.22
N ASP A 416 44.41 10.16 16.92
CA ASP A 416 45.24 9.11 16.33
C ASP A 416 44.41 7.90 15.86
N LEU A 417 43.14 7.81 16.25
CA LEU A 417 42.20 6.77 15.81
C LEU A 417 41.49 7.14 14.49
N ILE A 418 41.70 8.36 13.97
CA ILE A 418 41.08 8.78 12.70
C ILE A 418 41.73 8.01 11.54
N LEU A 419 40.92 7.15 10.91
CA LEU A 419 41.31 6.39 9.73
C LEU A 419 41.65 7.31 8.56
N ASP A 420 42.58 6.89 7.69
CA ASP A 420 42.90 7.60 6.44
C ASP A 420 41.79 7.46 5.39
N TYR A 421 41.04 6.37 5.45
CA TYR A 421 40.03 6.00 4.48
C TYR A 421 38.97 5.05 5.07
N ILE A 422 37.83 5.00 4.40
CA ILE A 422 36.77 4.03 4.65
C ILE A 422 36.74 3.07 3.45
N ASP A 423 36.95 1.79 3.71
CA ASP A 423 36.87 0.73 2.71
C ASP A 423 35.43 0.19 2.63
N ILE A 424 34.89 0.10 1.41
CA ILE A 424 33.53 -0.35 1.13
C ILE A 424 33.60 -1.49 0.10
N ASP A 425 32.94 -2.60 0.39
CA ASP A 425 32.80 -3.72 -0.54
C ASP A 425 31.38 -3.73 -1.11
N LEU A 426 31.28 -3.53 -2.42
CA LEU A 426 30.05 -3.55 -3.20
C LEU A 426 29.59 -4.99 -3.49
N PRO A 427 28.31 -5.19 -3.86
CA PRO A 427 27.80 -6.49 -4.27
C PRO A 427 28.62 -7.13 -5.40
N GLU A 428 28.80 -8.46 -5.37
CA GLU A 428 29.49 -9.20 -6.44
C GLU A 428 28.53 -9.60 -7.59
N SER A 429 27.43 -8.86 -7.75
CA SER A 429 26.41 -9.17 -8.74
C SER A 429 26.01 -7.92 -9.52
N ILE A 430 24.93 -7.27 -9.12
CA ILE A 430 24.36 -6.11 -9.79
C ILE A 430 24.06 -5.06 -8.74
N ILE A 431 24.30 -3.79 -9.08
CA ILE A 431 23.80 -2.64 -8.32
C ILE A 431 22.66 -2.05 -9.14
N THR A 432 21.53 -1.79 -8.52
CA THR A 432 20.36 -1.21 -9.18
C THR A 432 20.13 0.21 -8.70
N LYS A 433 19.44 1.04 -9.48
CA LYS A 433 19.01 2.36 -8.99
C LYS A 433 18.07 2.29 -7.79
N ILE A 434 17.36 1.18 -7.60
CA ILE A 434 16.28 1.01 -6.61
C ILE A 434 16.79 0.36 -5.31
N LYS A 435 17.91 -0.37 -5.37
CA LYS A 435 18.49 -1.15 -4.26
C LYS A 435 19.99 -1.31 -4.40
#